data_AF-A0A397GCR5-F1
#
_entry.id   AF-A0A397GCR5-F1
#
_cell.length_a   1.000
_cell.length_b   1.000
_cell.length_c   1.000
_cell.angle_alpha   90.00
_cell.angle_beta   90.00
_cell.angle_gamma   90.00
#
_symmetry.space_group_name_H-M   'P 1'
#
loop_
_entity.id
_entity.type
_entity.pdbx_description
1 polymer ?
#
loop_
_entity_poly.entity_id
_entity_poly.type
_entity_poly.pdbx_seq_one_letter_code
_entity_poly.pdbx_strand_id
1 'polypeptide(L)'
;MIIGKKHSKSELQFPKLHSWVFHICSSIHEFGAINGYTTETYESLHKDYIKKPYKLTNKKEIEKQIMKIIRRKAIITESSSKEIPKTPIALKYSKKLYEFCIQNAEIYIQTRMNDPDLEKEMKLGFEKFLECLDAYLDFYDRKLSEHEEIDMIFHIYGVILQLK
;
A
#
# COMPACT_ATOMS: atom_id res chain seq x y z
N MET A 1 48.54 -0.20 3.20
CA MET A 1 49.78 -0.64 2.53
C MET A 1 49.73 -2.15 2.44
N ILE A 2 49.33 -2.71 1.29
CA ILE A 2 49.28 -4.17 1.09
C ILE A 2 50.52 -4.55 0.30
N ILE A 3 51.50 -5.17 0.98
CA ILE A 3 52.68 -5.77 0.35
C ILE A 3 52.32 -7.21 0.02
N GLY A 4 52.07 -7.51 -1.25
CA GLY A 4 51.90 -8.87 -1.75
C GLY A 4 52.93 -9.17 -2.83
N LYS A 5 53.97 -9.94 -2.51
CA LYS A 5 54.91 -10.48 -3.50
C LYS A 5 54.92 -12.00 -3.47
N LYS A 6 54.12 -12.59 -4.35
CA LYS A 6 54.52 -13.72 -5.22
C LYS A 6 53.55 -13.74 -6.40
N HIS A 7 54.06 -13.34 -7.55
CA HIS A 7 53.31 -13.21 -8.79
C HIS A 7 52.92 -14.61 -9.29
N SER A 8 51.61 -14.85 -9.47
CA SER A 8 51.13 -15.84 -10.43
C SER A 8 51.72 -15.50 -11.80
N LYS A 9 52.16 -16.52 -12.55
CA LYS A 9 52.82 -16.39 -13.87
C LYS A 9 51.94 -15.73 -14.96
N SER A 10 50.68 -15.40 -14.64
CA SER A 10 49.66 -14.96 -15.58
C SER A 10 49.39 -13.45 -15.62
N GLU A 11 50.07 -12.60 -14.83
CA GLU A 11 49.89 -11.13 -14.77
C GLU A 11 48.45 -10.61 -14.51
N LEU A 12 47.47 -11.50 -14.36
CA LEU A 12 46.08 -11.14 -14.18
C LEU A 12 45.83 -10.70 -12.73
N GLN A 13 45.73 -9.40 -12.53
CA GLN A 13 45.29 -8.78 -11.29
C GLN A 13 43.78 -8.97 -11.17
N PHE A 14 43.35 -10.01 -10.45
CA PHE A 14 41.94 -10.19 -10.04
C PHE A 14 41.80 -9.88 -8.54
N PRO A 15 41.59 -8.60 -8.14
CA PRO A 15 41.50 -8.21 -6.72
C PRO A 15 40.46 -9.02 -5.93
N LYS A 16 39.33 -9.36 -6.57
CA LYS A 16 38.27 -10.18 -5.95
C LYS A 16 38.75 -11.60 -5.65
N LEU A 17 39.44 -12.24 -6.60
CA LEU A 17 39.99 -13.58 -6.42
C LEU A 17 41.13 -13.58 -5.40
N HIS A 18 42.00 -12.56 -5.45
CA HIS A 18 43.08 -12.40 -4.47
C HIS A 18 42.53 -12.25 -3.05
N SER A 19 41.53 -11.38 -2.86
CA SER A 19 40.86 -11.20 -1.56
C SER A 19 40.22 -12.50 -1.08
N TRP A 20 39.56 -13.23 -1.98
CA TRP A 20 38.92 -14.50 -1.65
C TRP A 20 39.92 -15.61 -1.29
N VAL A 21 41.06 -15.70 -1.97
CA VAL A 21 42.07 -16.74 -1.70
C VAL A 21 42.88 -16.43 -0.43
N PHE A 22 43.26 -15.17 -0.22
CA PHE A 22 44.23 -14.83 0.83
C PHE A 22 43.63 -14.26 2.10
N HIS A 23 42.44 -13.63 2.02
CA HIS A 23 41.89 -12.89 3.14
C HIS A 23 40.59 -13.48 3.69
N ILE A 24 39.94 -14.43 3.01
CA ILE A 24 38.63 -14.94 3.43
C ILE A 24 38.62 -15.56 4.83
N CYS A 25 39.62 -16.39 5.16
CA CYS A 25 39.73 -17.02 6.48
C CYS A 25 40.01 -15.99 7.58
N SER A 26 40.91 -15.04 7.31
CA SER A 26 41.21 -13.94 8.23
C SER A 26 39.97 -13.07 8.47
N SER A 27 39.25 -12.73 7.40
CA SER A 27 38.01 -11.96 7.50
C SER A 27 36.93 -12.72 8.28
N ILE A 28 36.80 -14.04 8.11
CA ILE A 28 35.82 -14.81 8.90
C ILE A 28 36.18 -14.84 10.38
N HIS A 29 37.47 -14.99 10.68
CA HIS A 29 37.93 -15.02 12.07
C HIS A 29 37.76 -13.66 12.76
N GLU A 30 38.02 -12.56 12.06
CA GLU A 30 37.94 -11.19 12.60
C GLU A 30 36.50 -10.65 12.65
N PHE A 31 35.70 -10.93 11.62
CA PHE A 31 34.39 -10.31 11.43
C PHE A 31 33.21 -11.30 11.53
N GLY A 32 33.47 -12.60 11.68
CA GLY A 32 32.45 -13.64 11.73
C GLY A 32 31.94 -14.02 10.34
N ALA A 33 30.63 -14.15 10.16
CA ALA A 33 30.08 -14.52 8.87
C ALA A 33 30.19 -13.38 7.84
N ILE A 34 30.59 -13.72 6.61
CA ILE A 34 30.79 -12.74 5.52
C ILE A 34 29.47 -12.12 5.04
N ASN A 35 28.35 -12.79 5.28
CA ASN A 35 27.00 -12.37 4.85
C ASN A 35 26.59 -10.98 5.39
N GLY A 36 27.11 -10.55 6.55
CA GLY A 36 26.85 -9.21 7.09
C GLY A 36 27.56 -8.07 6.37
N TYR A 37 28.57 -8.37 5.55
CA TYR A 37 29.44 -7.38 4.89
C TYR A 37 29.22 -7.31 3.38
N THR A 38 28.26 -8.07 2.84
CA THR A 38 27.92 -8.00 1.42
C THR A 38 26.97 -6.84 1.14
N THR A 39 26.95 -6.37 -0.11
CA THR A 39 25.99 -5.35 -0.57
C THR A 39 24.62 -5.94 -0.89
N GLU A 40 24.38 -7.22 -0.64
CA GLU A 40 23.19 -7.96 -1.08
C GLU A 40 21.90 -7.37 -0.52
N THR A 41 21.89 -7.01 0.78
CA THR A 41 20.74 -6.37 1.42
C THR A 41 20.45 -5.01 0.81
N TYR A 42 21.49 -4.18 0.63
CA TYR A 42 21.35 -2.85 0.03
C TYR A 42 20.85 -2.93 -1.42
N GLU A 43 21.41 -3.85 -2.22
CA GLU A 43 20.99 -4.09 -3.60
C GLU A 43 19.54 -4.56 -3.68
N SER A 44 19.12 -5.43 -2.76
CA SER A 44 17.75 -5.92 -2.68
C SER A 44 16.78 -4.81 -2.30
N LEU A 45 17.11 -4.00 -1.29
CA LEU A 45 16.32 -2.83 -0.91
C LEU A 45 16.20 -1.82 -2.07
N HIS A 46 17.30 -1.52 -2.75
CA HIS A 46 17.28 -0.61 -3.89
C HIS A 46 16.44 -1.16 -5.06
N LYS A 47 16.48 -2.47 -5.31
CA LYS A 47 15.59 -3.11 -6.29
C LYS A 47 14.12 -2.92 -5.90
N ASP A 48 13.79 -3.14 -4.63
CA ASP A 48 12.40 -3.18 -4.16
C ASP A 48 11.75 -1.81 -3.94
N TYR A 49 12.51 -0.85 -3.42
CA TYR A 49 11.99 0.47 -3.05
C TYR A 49 12.25 1.53 -4.12
N ILE A 50 13.26 1.35 -4.97
CA ILE A 50 13.59 2.35 -6.01
C ILE A 50 13.27 1.80 -7.40
N LYS A 51 13.91 0.71 -7.83
CA LYS A 51 13.78 0.24 -9.23
C LYS A 51 12.35 -0.21 -9.57
N LYS A 52 11.69 -0.97 -8.70
CA LYS A 52 10.32 -1.43 -8.94
C LYS A 52 9.32 -0.25 -8.98
N PRO A 53 9.24 0.64 -7.97
CA PRO A 53 8.35 1.78 -8.01
C PRO A 53 8.64 2.75 -9.16
N TYR A 54 9.93 2.99 -9.47
CA TYR A 54 10.33 3.85 -10.59
C TYR A 54 9.71 3.41 -11.92
N LYS A 55 9.74 2.11 -12.23
CA LYS A 55 9.12 1.53 -13.43
C LYS A 55 7.60 1.73 -13.51
N LEU A 56 6.96 1.91 -12.36
CA LEU A 56 5.52 2.12 -12.25
C LEU A 56 5.12 3.62 -12.31
N THR A 57 6.09 4.53 -12.31
CA THR A 57 5.82 5.97 -12.39
C THR A 57 5.62 6.43 -13.83
N ASN A 58 4.91 7.54 -14.00
CA ASN A 58 4.80 8.22 -15.30
C ASN A 58 5.99 9.16 -15.62
N LYS A 59 7.08 9.07 -14.86
CA LYS A 59 8.30 9.90 -14.95
C LYS A 59 8.14 11.40 -14.66
N LYS A 60 6.97 11.88 -14.21
CA LYS A 60 6.78 13.24 -13.67
C LYS A 60 6.81 13.19 -12.13
N GLU A 61 7.43 14.16 -11.46
CA GLU A 61 7.42 14.23 -9.97
C GLU A 61 7.78 12.87 -9.32
N ILE A 62 8.85 12.25 -9.82
CA ILE A 62 9.18 10.82 -9.59
C ILE A 62 9.26 10.47 -8.11
N GLU A 63 9.92 11.31 -7.32
CA GLU A 63 10.10 11.11 -5.88
C GLU A 63 8.77 11.04 -5.14
N LYS A 64 7.84 11.96 -5.44
CA LYS A 64 6.50 11.97 -4.84
C LYS A 64 5.72 10.70 -5.20
N GLN A 65 5.84 10.22 -6.44
CA GLN A 65 5.17 9.00 -6.88
C GLN A 65 5.75 7.76 -6.22
N ILE A 66 7.08 7.64 -6.17
CA ILE A 66 7.77 6.53 -5.50
C ILE A 66 7.36 6.50 -4.03
N MET A 67 7.38 7.65 -3.34
CA MET A 67 6.95 7.76 -1.95
C MET A 67 5.50 7.29 -1.76
N LYS A 68 4.58 7.69 -2.66
CA LYS A 68 3.17 7.27 -2.63
C LYS A 68 3.01 5.76 -2.83
N ILE A 69 3.77 5.16 -3.75
CA ILE A 69 3.75 3.71 -4.01
C ILE A 69 4.26 2.94 -2.79
N ILE A 70 5.37 3.36 -2.19
CA ILE A 70 5.95 2.72 -1.00
C ILE A 70 4.97 2.79 0.18
N ARG A 71 4.36 3.96 0.43
CA ARG A 71 3.36 4.13 1.50
C ARG A 71 2.16 3.19 1.32
N ARG A 72 1.62 3.10 0.10
CA ARG A 72 0.53 2.17 -0.21
C ARG A 72 0.93 0.72 0.06
N LYS A 73 2.13 0.32 -0.37
CA LYS A 73 2.64 -1.04 -0.14
C LYS A 73 2.75 -1.34 1.36
N ALA A 74 3.25 -0.42 2.16
CA ALA A 74 3.36 -0.58 3.61
C ALA A 74 1.99 -0.78 4.28
N ILE A 75 0.99 0.03 3.92
CA ILE A 75 -0.40 -0.11 4.44
C ILE A 75 -0.98 -1.48 4.08
N ILE A 76 -0.82 -1.93 2.84
CA ILE A 76 -1.31 -3.23 2.39
C ILE A 76 -0.64 -4.36 3.18
N THR A 77 0.68 -4.33 3.30
CA THR A 77 1.43 -5.35 4.06
C THR A 77 1.00 -5.37 5.53
N GLU A 78 0.88 -4.21 6.18
CA GLU A 78 0.42 -4.11 7.56
C GLU A 78 -1.02 -4.65 7.71
N SER A 79 -1.94 -4.24 6.83
CA SER A 79 -3.33 -4.72 6.85
C SER A 79 -3.46 -6.22 6.58
N SER A 80 -2.54 -6.81 5.81
CA SER A 80 -2.51 -8.25 5.54
C SER A 80 -1.93 -9.08 6.69
N SER A 81 -1.08 -8.47 7.53
CA SER A 81 -0.48 -9.12 8.71
C SER A 81 -1.40 -9.13 9.93
N LYS A 82 -2.40 -8.25 9.96
CA LYS A 82 -3.51 -8.32 10.90
C LYS A 82 -4.41 -9.45 10.40
N GLU A 83 -4.31 -10.63 11.00
CA GLU A 83 -5.25 -11.73 10.79
C GLU A 83 -6.64 -11.26 11.22
N ILE A 84 -7.38 -10.61 10.32
CA ILE A 84 -8.82 -10.76 10.32
C ILE A 84 -9.03 -12.21 9.90
N PRO A 85 -9.74 -13.05 10.66
CA PRO A 85 -10.06 -14.39 10.22
C PRO A 85 -10.81 -14.27 8.89
N LYS A 86 -10.11 -14.58 7.80
CA LYS A 86 -10.69 -14.68 6.46
C LYS A 86 -11.43 -16.00 6.38
N THR A 87 -12.48 -16.14 7.17
CA THR A 87 -13.63 -16.84 6.64
C THR A 87 -14.15 -15.91 5.55
N PRO A 88 -14.26 -16.32 4.28
CA PRO A 88 -15.06 -15.58 3.33
C PRO A 88 -16.47 -15.66 3.89
N ILE A 89 -16.86 -14.66 4.68
CA ILE A 89 -18.23 -14.58 5.14
C ILE A 89 -19.02 -14.32 3.88
N ALA A 90 -19.80 -15.31 3.46
CA ALA A 90 -20.71 -15.15 2.35
C ALA A 90 -21.77 -14.14 2.80
N LEU A 91 -21.52 -12.87 2.50
CA LEU A 91 -22.48 -11.79 2.75
C LEU A 91 -23.62 -11.97 1.75
N LYS A 92 -24.72 -12.56 2.20
CA LYS A 92 -25.98 -12.47 1.48
C LYS A 92 -26.63 -11.14 1.85
N TYR A 93 -26.74 -10.26 0.87
CA TYR A 93 -27.61 -9.10 0.98
C TYR A 93 -29.05 -9.60 1.10
N SER A 94 -29.69 -9.27 2.21
CA SER A 94 -31.03 -9.78 2.50
C SER A 94 -32.10 -8.88 1.91
N LYS A 95 -32.01 -7.57 2.17
CA LYS A 95 -33.02 -6.58 1.82
C LYS A 95 -32.39 -5.22 1.54
N LYS A 96 -32.89 -4.52 0.52
CA LYS A 96 -32.59 -3.11 0.29
C LYS A 96 -33.22 -2.30 1.43
N LEU A 97 -32.38 -1.61 2.19
CA LEU A 97 -32.77 -0.80 3.33
C LEU A 97 -33.06 0.64 2.93
N TYR A 98 -32.17 1.23 2.12
CA TYR A 98 -32.27 2.63 1.72
C TYR A 98 -31.98 2.82 0.24
N GLU A 99 -32.62 3.82 -0.33
CA GLU A 99 -32.43 4.27 -1.70
C GLU A 99 -32.62 5.78 -1.75
N PHE A 100 -31.64 6.49 -2.30
CA PHE A 100 -31.69 7.94 -2.46
C PHE A 100 -30.75 8.41 -3.57
N CYS A 101 -31.11 9.52 -4.23
CA CYS A 101 -30.26 10.20 -5.19
C CYS A 101 -29.21 11.05 -4.47
N ILE A 102 -28.03 11.23 -5.10
CA ILE A 102 -26.93 12.04 -4.60
C ILE A 102 -27.36 13.47 -4.27
N GLN A 103 -28.23 14.07 -5.09
CA GLN A 103 -28.76 15.43 -4.89
C GLN A 103 -29.50 15.58 -3.56
N ASN A 104 -30.09 14.48 -3.07
CA ASN A 104 -30.87 14.46 -1.84
C ASN A 104 -30.15 13.72 -0.69
N ALA A 105 -28.88 13.32 -0.88
CA ALA A 105 -28.17 12.46 0.06
C ALA A 105 -28.07 13.08 1.46
N GLU A 106 -27.68 14.36 1.55
CA GLU A 106 -27.53 15.05 2.83
C GLU A 106 -28.87 15.18 3.57
N ILE A 107 -29.91 15.71 2.90
CA ILE A 107 -31.24 15.86 3.49
C ILE A 107 -31.80 14.51 3.94
N TYR A 108 -31.65 13.47 3.10
CA TYR A 108 -32.12 12.12 3.40
C TYR A 108 -31.42 11.56 4.62
N ILE A 109 -30.10 11.63 4.67
CA ILE A 109 -29.29 11.08 5.77
C ILE A 109 -29.57 11.84 7.07
N GLN A 110 -29.61 13.17 7.05
CA GLN A 110 -29.90 13.98 8.23
C GLN A 110 -31.30 13.67 8.80
N THR A 111 -32.29 13.52 7.92
CA THR A 111 -33.66 13.11 8.33
C THR A 111 -33.65 11.76 9.04
N ARG A 112 -32.80 10.82 8.60
CA ARG A 112 -32.64 9.51 9.24
C ARG A 112 -31.84 9.58 10.53
N MET A 113 -30.82 10.44 10.62
CA MET A 113 -30.03 10.60 11.85
C MET A 113 -30.87 11.12 13.04
N ASN A 114 -31.94 11.87 12.74
CA ASN A 114 -32.92 12.34 13.72
C ASN A 114 -33.86 11.25 14.25
N ASP A 115 -33.87 10.06 13.64
CA ASP A 115 -34.64 8.92 14.14
C ASP A 115 -34.02 8.43 15.47
N PRO A 116 -34.80 8.41 16.57
CA PRO A 116 -34.32 7.93 17.87
C PRO A 116 -34.02 6.42 17.86
N ASP A 117 -34.66 5.65 16.97
CA ASP A 117 -34.50 4.19 16.90
C ASP A 117 -33.33 3.77 15.99
N LEU A 118 -32.68 4.72 15.33
CA LEU A 118 -31.54 4.43 14.46
C LEU A 118 -30.31 4.05 15.30
N GLU A 119 -29.75 2.88 14.99
CA GLU A 119 -28.57 2.33 15.68
C GLU A 119 -27.37 3.29 15.59
N LYS A 120 -26.62 3.40 16.68
CA LYS A 120 -25.44 4.28 16.79
C LYS A 120 -24.39 3.99 15.69
N GLU A 121 -24.17 2.71 15.37
CA GLU A 121 -23.25 2.31 14.30
C GLU A 121 -23.72 2.76 12.92
N MET A 122 -25.04 2.78 12.68
CA MET A 122 -25.58 3.32 11.43
C MET A 122 -25.43 4.84 11.36
N LYS A 123 -25.60 5.55 12.48
CA LYS A 123 -25.33 7.01 12.56
C LYS A 123 -23.87 7.31 12.21
N LEU A 124 -22.93 6.59 12.82
CA LEU A 124 -21.51 6.73 12.50
C LEU A 124 -21.19 6.36 11.04
N GLY A 125 -21.83 5.30 10.52
CA GLY A 125 -21.70 4.90 9.13
C GLY A 125 -22.16 5.99 8.15
N PHE A 126 -23.27 6.67 8.46
CA PHE A 126 -23.78 7.80 7.69
C PHE A 126 -22.84 9.02 7.74
N GLU A 127 -22.32 9.37 8.92
CA GLU A 127 -21.33 10.45 9.05
C GLU A 127 -20.09 10.19 8.18
N LYS A 128 -19.55 8.97 8.24
CA LYS A 128 -18.39 8.57 7.42
C LYS A 128 -18.69 8.49 5.94
N PHE A 129 -19.90 8.09 5.58
CA PHE A 129 -20.35 8.11 4.20
C PHE A 129 -20.38 9.54 3.64
N LEU A 130 -20.95 10.50 4.38
CA LEU A 130 -20.98 11.91 3.97
C LEU A 130 -19.56 12.48 3.83
N GLU A 131 -18.68 12.28 4.82
CA GLU A 131 -17.27 12.70 4.74
C GLU A 131 -16.56 12.17 3.46
N CYS A 132 -16.85 10.92 3.09
CA CYS A 132 -16.27 10.30 1.89
C CYS A 132 -16.90 10.84 0.60
N LEU A 133 -18.20 11.12 0.62
CA LEU A 133 -18.93 11.69 -0.51
C LEU A 133 -18.42 13.09 -0.82
N ASP A 134 -18.23 13.93 0.20
CA ASP A 134 -17.66 15.27 0.05
C ASP A 134 -16.27 15.22 -0.58
N ALA A 135 -15.38 14.36 -0.05
CA ALA A 135 -14.03 14.18 -0.60
C ALA A 135 -14.03 13.65 -2.05
N TYR A 136 -15.05 12.86 -2.41
CA TYR A 136 -15.24 12.37 -3.78
C TYR A 136 -15.69 13.49 -4.71
N LEU A 137 -16.67 14.29 -4.29
CA LEU A 137 -17.18 15.43 -5.06
C LEU A 137 -16.11 16.51 -5.26
N ASP A 138 -15.33 16.84 -4.21
CA ASP A 138 -14.17 17.74 -4.32
C ASP A 138 -13.15 17.28 -5.37
N PHE A 139 -12.93 15.97 -5.46
CA PHE A 139 -12.06 15.39 -6.47
C PHE A 139 -12.68 15.44 -7.87
N TYR A 140 -14.00 15.25 -7.96
CA TYR A 140 -14.78 15.22 -9.19
C TYR A 140 -14.92 16.63 -9.81
N ASP A 141 -15.25 17.64 -9.02
CA ASP A 141 -15.37 19.05 -9.44
C ASP A 141 -14.06 19.58 -10.03
N ARG A 142 -12.91 19.16 -9.48
CA ARG A 142 -11.59 19.55 -10.00
C ARG A 142 -11.28 18.98 -11.39
N LYS A 143 -12.11 18.08 -11.92
CA LYS A 143 -11.88 17.35 -13.17
C LYS A 143 -12.79 17.75 -14.33
N LEU A 144 -13.83 18.56 -14.15
CA LEU A 144 -14.85 18.79 -15.18
C LEU A 144 -15.01 20.24 -15.66
N SER A 145 -15.42 20.31 -16.92
CA SER A 145 -15.93 21.45 -17.68
C SER A 145 -17.45 21.52 -17.48
N GLU A 146 -18.02 22.73 -17.48
CA GLU A 146 -19.30 23.18 -16.89
C GLU A 146 -20.63 22.43 -17.16
N HIS A 147 -20.71 21.22 -17.75
CA HIS A 147 -21.99 20.74 -18.32
C HIS A 147 -22.37 19.25 -18.16
N GLU A 148 -22.03 18.56 -17.06
CA GLU A 148 -22.66 17.26 -16.75
C GLU A 148 -23.29 17.25 -15.36
N GLU A 149 -24.61 17.11 -15.31
CA GLU A 149 -25.38 16.89 -14.08
C GLU A 149 -25.12 15.46 -13.60
N ILE A 150 -24.60 15.32 -12.38
CA ILE A 150 -24.31 14.01 -11.79
C ILE A 150 -25.62 13.43 -11.25
N ASP A 151 -26.19 12.47 -11.98
CA ASP A 151 -27.29 11.64 -11.46
C ASP A 151 -26.72 10.30 -10.95
N MET A 152 -26.61 10.17 -9.63
CA MET A 152 -26.18 8.95 -8.96
C MET A 152 -27.23 8.51 -7.95
N ILE A 153 -27.59 7.23 -7.98
CA ILE A 153 -28.52 6.62 -7.04
C ILE A 153 -27.75 5.66 -6.13
N PHE A 154 -27.89 5.84 -4.82
CA PHE A 154 -27.30 4.98 -3.81
C PHE A 154 -28.30 3.93 -3.34
N HIS A 155 -27.84 2.69 -3.20
CA HIS A 155 -28.59 1.60 -2.60
C HIS A 155 -27.82 1.04 -1.42
N ILE A 156 -28.46 1.03 -0.24
CA ILE A 156 -27.88 0.46 0.98
C ILE A 156 -28.64 -0.83 1.28
N TYR A 157 -27.90 -1.91 1.52
CA TYR A 157 -28.44 -3.23 1.79
C TYR A 157 -28.12 -3.70 3.19
N GLY A 158 -29.07 -4.40 3.80
CA GLY A 158 -28.86 -5.12 5.05
C GLY A 158 -28.06 -6.39 4.79
N VAL A 159 -27.12 -6.68 5.68
CA VAL A 159 -26.28 -7.87 5.62
C VAL A 159 -26.73 -8.85 6.71
N ILE A 160 -26.98 -10.10 6.33
CA ILE A 160 -27.14 -11.20 7.29
C ILE A 160 -25.86 -12.04 7.29
N LEU A 161 -25.19 -12.11 8.44
CA LEU A 161 -24.04 -12.97 8.64
C LEU A 161 -24.52 -14.41 8.88
N GLN A 162 -24.17 -15.34 7.98
CA GLN A 162 -24.31 -16.78 8.24
C GLN A 162 -22.98 -17.31 8.75
N LEU A 163 -22.90 -17.58 10.05
CA LEU A 163 -21.81 -18.37 10.62
C LEU A 163 -22.12 -19.84 10.28
N LYS A 164 -21.20 -20.49 9.56
CA LYS A 164 -21.27 -21.93 9.27
C LYS A 164 -20.69 -22.72 10.43
#